data_AF-A0A2D5C8D6-F1
#
_entry.id   AF-A0A2D5C8D6-F1
#
_cell.length_a   1.000
_cell.length_b   1.000
_cell.length_c   1.000
_cell.angle_alpha   90.00
_cell.angle_beta   90.00
_cell.angle_gamma   90.00
#
_symmetry.space_group_name_H-M   'P 1'
#
loop_
_entity.id
_entity.type
_entity.pdbx_description
1 polymer ?
#
loop_
_entity_poly.entity_id
_entity_poly.type
_entity_poly.pdbx_seq_one_letter_code
_entity_poly.pdbx_strand_id
1 'polypeptide(L)'
;MKKYSTNVLLTIFVLISACSSSDDSQGVISKNDLSNETTVTTIKEEVVQEIISPEDAQFLLARCLRDKGYDINDPKNGESLRSVLQPVFLVTDQKGREELFDIIQTCAEENNIPLGDNADFENPEDVADRLDTELEFAQCLREKGIEVEDPSTERPLRPILVGLVQSGQYLEDQIREAAGECFDDLELEPPRQG
;
A
#
# COMPACT_ATOMS: atom_id res chain seq x y z
N MET A 1 -16.20 43.71 -48.26
CA MET A 1 -15.77 44.95 -47.57
C MET A 1 -16.19 44.86 -46.11
N LYS A 2 -15.29 45.20 -45.18
CA LYS A 2 -15.45 45.77 -43.80
C LYS A 2 -16.78 45.54 -43.04
N LYS A 3 -16.87 45.37 -41.73
CA LYS A 3 -16.00 45.26 -40.54
C LYS A 3 -16.99 44.99 -39.38
N TYR A 4 -16.49 44.42 -38.28
CA TYR A 4 -17.11 44.22 -36.97
C TYR A 4 -18.04 45.34 -36.47
N SER A 5 -19.05 45.00 -35.65
CA SER A 5 -19.25 45.70 -34.36
C SER A 5 -20.15 44.92 -33.39
N THR A 6 -19.57 44.58 -32.23
CA THR A 6 -20.24 44.27 -30.96
C THR A 6 -20.94 45.52 -30.42
N ASN A 7 -22.09 45.37 -29.75
CA ASN A 7 -22.59 46.09 -28.54
C ASN A 7 -24.05 45.65 -28.29
N VAL A 8 -24.31 44.81 -27.28
CA VAL A 8 -24.77 45.20 -25.93
C VAL A 8 -26.06 46.04 -25.99
N LEU A 9 -27.21 45.39 -25.75
CA LEU A 9 -28.35 46.05 -25.13
C LEU A 9 -28.92 45.15 -24.04
N LEU A 10 -28.93 45.71 -22.85
CA LEU A 10 -29.25 45.16 -21.55
C LEU A 10 -30.73 45.42 -21.26
N THR A 11 -31.53 44.38 -21.05
CA THR A 11 -32.85 44.51 -20.42
C THR A 11 -32.97 43.50 -19.29
N ILE A 12 -32.72 44.02 -18.08
CA ILE A 12 -33.10 43.45 -16.79
C ILE A 12 -34.63 43.57 -16.67
N PHE A 13 -35.29 42.44 -16.39
CA PHE A 13 -36.55 42.44 -15.64
C PHE A 13 -36.49 41.30 -14.62
N VAL A 14 -36.04 41.67 -13.42
CA VAL A 14 -36.31 40.94 -12.19
C VAL A 14 -37.80 41.08 -11.90
N LEU A 15 -38.47 40.01 -11.45
CA LEU A 15 -39.35 39.98 -10.26
C LEU A 15 -40.22 38.69 -10.17
N ILE A 16 -39.96 37.94 -9.08
CA ILE A 16 -40.92 37.30 -8.14
C ILE A 16 -41.55 35.92 -8.49
N SER A 17 -41.11 34.93 -7.69
CA SER A 17 -41.83 33.84 -7.00
C SER A 17 -42.79 32.89 -7.71
N ALA A 18 -42.43 31.60 -7.71
CA ALA A 18 -43.16 30.55 -6.97
C ALA A 18 -42.37 29.23 -6.98
N CYS A 19 -42.02 28.72 -5.80
CA CYS A 19 -41.59 27.33 -5.60
C CYS A 19 -42.75 26.39 -5.94
N SER A 20 -42.45 25.29 -6.64
CA SER A 20 -43.31 24.10 -6.67
C SER A 20 -42.50 22.89 -6.20
N SER A 21 -43.16 22.12 -5.33
CA SER A 21 -42.70 21.04 -4.47
C SER A 21 -42.52 19.71 -5.22
N SER A 22 -41.53 18.91 -4.81
CA SER A 22 -41.65 17.51 -4.33
C SER A 22 -40.26 16.87 -4.33
N ASP A 23 -39.58 16.77 -3.18
CA ASP A 23 -39.60 15.70 -2.15
C ASP A 23 -38.67 14.51 -2.50
N ASP A 24 -37.56 14.43 -1.78
CA ASP A 24 -36.95 13.22 -1.19
C ASP A 24 -35.43 13.38 -1.03
N SER A 25 -35.00 13.83 0.15
CA SER A 25 -33.82 13.29 0.83
C SER A 25 -33.72 13.91 2.22
N GLN A 26 -34.10 13.09 3.19
CA GLN A 26 -34.15 13.40 4.62
C GLN A 26 -32.80 13.95 5.10
N GLY A 27 -32.83 15.17 5.64
CA GLY A 27 -31.76 15.66 6.50
C GLY A 27 -31.78 14.92 7.82
N VAL A 28 -30.66 14.29 8.18
CA VAL A 28 -30.47 13.68 9.49
C VAL A 28 -30.35 14.76 10.55
N ILE A 29 -31.37 14.86 11.41
CA ILE A 29 -31.34 15.65 12.63
C ILE A 29 -31.19 14.66 13.78
N SER A 30 -30.00 14.56 14.35
CA SER A 30 -29.80 13.78 15.58
C SER A 30 -30.41 14.55 16.74
N LYS A 31 -31.63 14.16 17.14
CA LYS A 31 -32.17 14.53 18.45
C LYS A 31 -31.67 13.50 19.45
N ASN A 32 -30.77 13.94 20.33
CA ASN A 32 -30.59 13.28 21.62
C ASN A 32 -31.89 13.44 22.42
N ASP A 33 -32.78 12.47 22.33
CA ASP A 33 -33.83 12.27 23.32
C ASP A 33 -33.37 11.17 24.28
N LEU A 34 -32.87 11.62 25.42
CA LEU A 34 -32.56 10.80 26.57
C LEU A 34 -33.87 10.29 27.16
N SER A 35 -34.16 9.00 26.98
CA SER A 35 -35.10 8.29 27.84
C SER A 35 -34.57 6.89 28.11
N ASN A 36 -34.23 6.70 29.38
CA ASN A 36 -33.78 5.44 29.95
C ASN A 36 -34.87 4.38 29.79
N GLU A 37 -34.65 3.39 28.93
CA GLU A 37 -35.26 2.09 29.12
C GLU A 37 -34.24 1.00 28.79
N THR A 38 -33.74 0.36 29.85
CA THR A 38 -32.81 -0.76 29.82
C THR A 38 -33.51 -1.98 29.24
N THR A 39 -33.44 -2.16 27.92
CA THR A 39 -33.59 -3.47 27.29
C THR A 39 -32.21 -4.01 26.97
N VAL A 40 -31.75 -4.95 27.80
CA VAL A 40 -30.58 -5.79 27.52
C VAL A 40 -30.93 -6.70 26.35
N THR A 41 -30.79 -6.18 25.14
CA THR A 41 -30.64 -6.98 23.94
C THR A 41 -29.15 -7.13 23.73
N THR A 42 -28.65 -8.37 23.88
CA THR A 42 -27.30 -8.75 23.47
C THR A 42 -27.20 -8.54 21.96
N ILE A 43 -26.91 -7.31 21.55
CA ILE A 43 -26.40 -7.01 20.23
C ILE A 43 -25.01 -7.63 20.25
N LYS A 44 -24.89 -8.80 19.62
CA LYS A 44 -23.61 -9.28 19.16
C LYS A 44 -23.14 -8.20 18.19
N GLU A 45 -22.29 -7.32 18.69
CA GLU A 45 -21.58 -6.31 17.92
C GLU A 45 -20.73 -7.10 16.93
N GLU A 46 -21.33 -7.43 15.79
CA GLU A 46 -20.59 -7.76 14.60
C GLU A 46 -19.87 -6.47 14.25
N VAL A 47 -18.62 -6.38 14.70
CA VAL A 47 -17.67 -5.36 14.24
C VAL A 47 -17.62 -5.52 12.74
N VAL A 48 -18.44 -4.75 12.02
CA VAL A 48 -18.29 -4.53 10.60
C VAL A 48 -16.95 -3.81 10.51
N GLN A 49 -15.88 -4.56 10.27
CA GLN A 49 -14.62 -3.98 9.85
C GLN A 49 -14.93 -3.27 8.54
N GLU A 50 -15.00 -1.94 8.59
CA GLU A 50 -15.13 -1.11 7.41
C GLU A 50 -13.85 -1.33 6.59
N ILE A 51 -13.96 -2.10 5.51
CA ILE A 51 -12.83 -2.43 4.65
C ILE A 51 -12.46 -1.14 3.91
N ILE A 52 -11.40 -0.47 4.37
CA ILE A 52 -10.86 0.72 3.72
C ILE A 52 -10.41 0.31 2.31
N SER A 53 -10.83 1.06 1.29
CA SER A 53 -10.39 0.80 -0.08
C SER A 53 -8.88 1.07 -0.20
N PRO A 54 -8.15 0.37 -1.09
CA PRO A 54 -6.72 0.63 -1.31
C PRO A 54 -6.43 2.08 -1.69
N GLU A 55 -7.35 2.73 -2.41
CA GLU A 55 -7.24 4.14 -2.79
C GLU A 55 -7.42 5.05 -1.57
N ASP A 56 -8.46 4.82 -0.76
CA ASP A 56 -8.71 5.62 0.46
C ASP A 56 -7.59 5.46 1.48
N ALA A 57 -7.04 4.25 1.63
CA ALA A 57 -5.90 3.99 2.50
C ALA A 57 -4.68 4.85 2.14
N GLN A 58 -4.40 4.99 0.85
CA GLN A 58 -3.29 5.82 0.38
C GLN A 58 -3.50 7.31 0.68
N PHE A 59 -4.73 7.82 0.52
CA PHE A 59 -5.05 9.21 0.87
C PHE A 59 -4.96 9.45 2.39
N LEU A 60 -5.42 8.51 3.20
CA LEU A 60 -5.33 8.58 4.66
C LEU A 60 -3.87 8.59 5.13
N LEU A 61 -3.02 7.70 4.58
CA LEU A 61 -1.59 7.71 4.85
C LEU A 61 -0.92 9.01 4.39
N ALA A 62 -1.22 9.49 3.18
CA ALA A 62 -0.66 10.74 2.66
C ALA A 62 -0.99 11.93 3.56
N ARG A 63 -2.24 11.99 4.03
CA ARG A 63 -2.69 13.00 4.98
C ARG A 63 -1.96 12.90 6.32
N CYS A 64 -1.87 11.70 6.89
CA CYS A 64 -1.18 11.51 8.16
C CYS A 64 0.31 11.90 8.07
N LEU A 65 0.99 11.57 6.98
CA LEU A 65 2.38 11.98 6.76
C LEU A 65 2.53 13.51 6.70
N ARG A 66 1.59 14.23 6.07
CA ARG A 66 1.56 15.70 6.13
C ARG A 66 1.34 16.22 7.54
N ASP A 67 0.46 15.61 8.31
CA ASP A 67 0.21 15.98 9.71
C ASP A 67 1.47 15.76 10.58
N LYS A 68 2.32 14.79 10.22
CA LYS A 68 3.63 14.53 10.85
C LYS A 68 4.78 15.39 10.26
N GLY A 69 4.48 16.28 9.30
CA GLY A 69 5.41 17.30 8.78
C GLY A 69 6.08 17.00 7.44
N TYR A 70 5.69 15.93 6.74
CA TYR A 70 6.21 15.62 5.40
C TYR A 70 5.47 16.41 4.32
N ASP A 71 6.22 17.10 3.45
CA ASP A 71 5.66 17.84 2.31
C ASP A 71 5.45 16.89 1.12
N ILE A 72 4.30 16.20 1.10
CA ILE A 72 3.92 15.25 0.05
C ILE A 72 2.55 15.58 -0.53
N ASN A 73 2.44 15.39 -1.84
CA ASN A 73 1.17 15.53 -2.56
C ASN A 73 0.27 14.30 -2.30
N ASP A 74 -1.01 14.42 -2.61
CA ASP A 74 -1.88 13.26 -2.69
C ASP A 74 -1.57 12.44 -3.96
N PRO A 75 -1.61 11.09 -3.91
CA PRO A 75 -1.46 10.25 -5.10
C PRO A 75 -2.57 10.55 -6.11
N LYS A 76 -2.21 10.68 -7.39
CA LYS A 76 -3.20 10.84 -8.47
C LYS A 76 -3.80 9.49 -8.87
N ASN A 77 -4.87 9.53 -9.67
CA ASN A 77 -5.46 8.31 -10.22
C ASN A 77 -4.40 7.45 -10.95
N GLY A 78 -4.20 6.22 -10.47
CA GLY A 78 -3.22 5.28 -11.00
C GLY A 78 -1.77 5.50 -10.54
N GLU A 79 -1.53 6.43 -9.62
CA GLU A 79 -0.25 6.65 -8.95
C GLU A 79 -0.31 6.07 -7.53
N SER A 80 0.76 5.42 -7.08
CA SER A 80 0.85 4.92 -5.70
C SER A 80 1.45 5.95 -4.75
N LEU A 81 1.07 5.91 -3.47
CA LEU A 81 1.72 6.73 -2.44
C LEU A 81 3.25 6.49 -2.36
N ARG A 82 3.71 5.25 -2.61
CA ARG A 82 5.15 4.95 -2.73
C ARG A 82 5.84 5.79 -3.80
N SER A 83 5.21 5.96 -4.95
CA SER A 83 5.74 6.78 -6.04
C SER A 83 5.85 8.25 -5.64
N VAL A 84 4.86 8.77 -4.91
CA VAL A 84 4.88 10.13 -4.37
C VAL A 84 5.98 10.33 -3.34
N LEU A 85 6.29 9.30 -2.54
CA LEU A 85 7.34 9.32 -1.52
C LEU A 85 8.75 9.12 -2.08
N GLN A 86 8.90 8.65 -3.32
CA GLN A 86 10.21 8.39 -3.93
C GLN A 86 11.18 9.57 -3.84
N PRO A 87 10.80 10.83 -4.13
CA PRO A 87 11.69 11.97 -3.99
C PRO A 87 12.18 12.17 -2.55
N VAL A 88 11.32 11.90 -1.56
CA VAL A 88 11.67 11.98 -0.13
C VAL A 88 12.71 10.92 0.21
N PHE A 89 12.51 9.68 -0.24
CA PHE A 89 13.49 8.60 -0.03
C PHE A 89 14.85 8.88 -0.66
N LEU A 90 14.89 9.52 -1.84
CA LEU A 90 16.14 9.81 -2.56
C LEU A 90 17.01 10.88 -1.90
N VAL A 91 16.40 11.84 -1.19
CA VAL A 91 17.12 12.95 -0.55
C VAL A 91 17.40 12.72 0.93
N THR A 92 16.86 11.64 1.50
CA THR A 92 16.97 11.31 2.92
C THR A 92 18.05 10.25 3.14
N ASP A 93 18.84 10.40 4.21
CA ASP A 93 19.87 9.43 4.61
C ASP A 93 19.25 8.16 5.24
N GLN A 94 20.07 7.17 5.58
CA GLN A 94 19.59 5.91 6.13
C GLN A 94 18.68 6.12 7.35
N LYS A 95 19.13 6.91 8.32
CA LYS A 95 18.38 7.19 9.55
C LYS A 95 17.04 7.86 9.27
N GLY A 96 17.02 8.84 8.37
CA GLY A 96 15.76 9.50 8.03
C GLY A 96 14.81 8.61 7.22
N ARG A 97 15.32 7.62 6.48
CA ARG A 97 14.46 6.61 5.83
C ARG A 97 13.81 5.71 6.87
N GLU A 98 14.58 5.21 7.83
CA GLU A 98 14.06 4.43 8.97
C GLU A 98 12.98 5.23 9.73
N GLU A 99 13.26 6.49 10.06
CA GLU A 99 12.29 7.38 10.72
C GLU A 99 11.02 7.60 9.89
N LEU A 100 11.13 7.73 8.56
CA LEU A 100 9.98 7.84 7.67
C LEU A 100 9.16 6.54 7.66
N PHE A 101 9.79 5.37 7.66
CA PHE A 101 9.08 4.09 7.74
C PHE A 101 8.34 3.90 9.06
N ASP A 102 8.97 4.23 10.19
CA ASP A 102 8.32 4.21 11.50
C ASP A 102 7.08 5.11 11.54
N ILE A 103 7.16 6.27 10.89
CA ILE A 103 6.03 7.21 10.80
C ILE A 103 4.94 6.65 9.87
N ILE A 104 5.28 6.02 8.75
CA ILE A 104 4.31 5.35 7.86
C ILE A 104 3.58 4.25 8.64
N GLN A 105 4.30 3.43 9.41
CA GLN A 105 3.71 2.39 10.25
C GLN A 105 2.77 2.98 11.31
N THR A 106 3.24 4.02 12.02
CA THR A 106 2.41 4.74 12.99
C THR A 106 1.14 5.28 12.34
N CYS A 107 1.25 5.90 11.17
CA CYS A 107 0.11 6.42 10.42
C CYS A 107 -0.85 5.31 9.99
N ALA A 108 -0.36 4.13 9.61
CA ALA A 108 -1.21 3.02 9.25
C ALA A 108 -1.97 2.48 10.47
N GLU A 109 -1.28 2.29 11.59
CA GLU A 109 -1.86 1.84 12.86
C GLU A 109 -2.93 2.82 13.38
N GLU A 110 -2.62 4.13 13.39
CA GLU A 110 -3.54 5.20 13.80
C GLU A 110 -4.82 5.25 12.93
N ASN A 111 -4.75 4.80 11.68
CA ASN A 111 -5.86 4.81 10.73
C ASN A 111 -6.45 3.42 10.45
N ASN A 112 -6.08 2.40 11.22
CA ASN A 112 -6.52 1.01 11.03
C ASN A 112 -6.28 0.46 9.60
N ILE A 113 -5.21 0.91 8.96
CA ILE A 113 -4.81 0.49 7.62
C ILE A 113 -3.89 -0.72 7.76
N PRO A 114 -4.26 -1.90 7.22
CA PRO A 114 -3.34 -3.02 7.19
C PRO A 114 -2.24 -2.74 6.17
N LEU A 115 -1.03 -2.45 6.65
CA LEU A 115 0.19 -2.64 5.87
C LEU A 115 0.42 -4.15 5.81
N GLY A 116 -0.39 -4.87 5.03
CA GLY A 116 -0.17 -6.30 4.79
C GLY A 116 1.16 -6.54 4.06
N ASP A 117 1.37 -7.76 3.54
CA ASP A 117 2.47 -8.11 2.60
C ASP A 117 2.43 -7.33 1.26
N ASN A 118 1.71 -6.20 1.22
CA ASN A 118 1.67 -5.27 0.12
C ASN A 118 3.06 -4.62 0.01
N ALA A 119 3.81 -5.07 -1.00
CA ALA A 119 5.19 -4.68 -1.35
C ALA A 119 5.44 -3.15 -1.50
N ASP A 120 4.43 -2.31 -1.29
CA ASP A 120 4.52 -0.86 -1.41
C ASP A 120 5.21 -0.20 -0.22
N PHE A 121 5.20 -0.84 0.96
CA PHE A 121 5.76 -0.26 2.19
C PHE A 121 6.62 -1.25 3.00
N GLU A 122 7.38 -2.10 2.32
CA GLU A 122 8.45 -2.85 2.98
C GLU A 122 9.60 -1.91 3.37
N ASN A 123 10.18 -2.14 4.56
CA ASN A 123 11.37 -1.42 5.01
C ASN A 123 12.54 -1.72 4.04
N PRO A 124 13.19 -0.70 3.45
CA PRO A 124 14.29 -0.87 2.52
C PRO A 124 15.47 -1.62 3.11
N GLU A 125 15.70 -1.50 4.42
CA GLU A 125 16.75 -2.27 5.09
C GLU A 125 16.39 -3.76 5.08
N ASP A 126 15.17 -4.11 5.46
CA ASP A 126 14.70 -5.50 5.42
C ASP A 126 14.72 -6.07 3.99
N VAL A 127 14.41 -5.24 2.98
CA VAL A 127 14.51 -5.62 1.56
C VAL A 127 15.96 -5.85 1.15
N ALA A 128 16.88 -4.99 1.58
CA ALA A 128 18.31 -5.12 1.29
C ALA A 128 18.89 -6.36 1.96
N ASP A 129 18.63 -6.55 3.26
CA ASP A 129 19.07 -7.72 4.04
C ASP A 129 18.55 -9.03 3.42
N ARG A 130 17.28 -9.05 3.00
CA ARG A 130 16.70 -10.19 2.29
C ARG A 130 17.40 -10.42 0.95
N LEU A 131 17.64 -9.38 0.16
CA LEU A 131 18.31 -9.50 -1.13
C LEU A 131 19.76 -9.99 -0.98
N ASP A 132 20.49 -9.50 0.01
CA ASP A 132 21.86 -9.94 0.30
C ASP A 132 21.87 -11.43 0.69
N THR A 133 20.94 -11.85 1.55
CA THR A 133 20.76 -13.26 1.92
C THR A 133 20.41 -14.12 0.69
N GLU A 134 19.52 -13.64 -0.19
CA GLU A 134 19.15 -14.35 -1.41
C GLU A 134 20.32 -14.48 -2.39
N LEU A 135 21.16 -13.45 -2.53
CA LEU A 135 22.36 -13.47 -3.38
C LEU A 135 23.40 -14.46 -2.84
N GLU A 136 23.64 -14.47 -1.52
CA GLU A 136 24.54 -15.42 -0.87
C GLU A 136 24.04 -16.86 -1.03
N PHE A 137 22.74 -17.09 -0.85
CA PHE A 137 22.12 -18.39 -1.06
C PHE A 137 22.22 -18.85 -2.53
N ALA A 138 21.99 -17.94 -3.48
CA ALA A 138 22.15 -18.22 -4.91
C ALA A 138 23.61 -18.59 -5.26
N GLN A 139 24.57 -17.91 -4.65
CA GLN A 139 25.98 -18.25 -4.81
C GLN A 139 26.29 -19.64 -4.24
N CYS A 140 25.80 -19.99 -3.06
CA CYS A 140 25.98 -21.33 -2.50
C CYS A 140 25.41 -22.40 -3.45
N LEU A 141 24.21 -22.20 -4.00
CA LEU A 141 23.61 -23.13 -4.95
C LEU A 141 24.50 -23.35 -6.19
N ARG A 142 25.14 -22.29 -6.70
CA ARG A 142 26.13 -22.40 -7.80
C ARG A 142 27.33 -23.26 -7.41
N GLU A 143 27.83 -23.11 -6.20
CA GLU A 143 28.94 -23.94 -5.67
C GLU A 143 28.54 -25.42 -5.54
N LYS A 144 27.25 -25.72 -5.30
CA LYS A 144 26.68 -27.09 -5.31
C LYS A 144 26.31 -27.60 -6.70
N GLY A 145 26.57 -26.83 -7.77
CA GLY A 145 26.33 -27.24 -9.16
C GLY A 145 24.93 -26.94 -9.70
N ILE A 146 24.14 -26.12 -8.98
CA ILE A 146 22.87 -25.58 -9.46
C ILE A 146 23.12 -24.20 -10.07
N GLU A 147 23.07 -24.12 -11.40
CA GLU A 147 23.22 -22.87 -12.15
C GLU A 147 21.95 -22.02 -11.98
N VAL A 148 22.04 -21.04 -11.09
CA VAL A 148 20.95 -20.11 -10.75
C VAL A 148 21.37 -18.68 -11.11
N GLU A 149 20.44 -17.94 -11.71
CA GLU A 149 20.59 -16.50 -11.98
C GLU A 149 20.56 -15.71 -10.66
N ASP A 150 21.29 -14.60 -10.60
CA ASP A 150 21.30 -13.76 -9.40
C ASP A 150 19.90 -13.15 -9.17
N PRO A 151 19.34 -13.29 -7.95
CA PRO A 151 18.05 -12.70 -7.61
C PRO A 151 18.11 -11.17 -7.57
N SER A 152 16.93 -10.55 -7.68
CA SER A 152 16.74 -9.10 -7.55
C SER A 152 15.41 -8.81 -6.87
N THR A 153 15.19 -7.56 -6.46
CA THR A 153 13.91 -7.14 -5.85
C THR A 153 12.69 -7.46 -6.74
N GLU A 154 12.85 -7.40 -8.07
CA GLU A 154 11.79 -7.70 -9.05
C GLU A 154 11.68 -9.21 -9.37
N ARG A 155 12.74 -9.96 -9.07
CA ARG A 155 12.82 -11.39 -9.37
C ARG A 155 13.52 -12.13 -8.22
N PRO A 156 12.78 -12.44 -7.14
CA PRO A 156 13.33 -13.12 -5.98
C PRO A 156 13.81 -14.54 -6.32
N LEU A 157 14.63 -15.12 -5.44
CA LEU A 157 15.26 -16.42 -5.65
C LEU A 157 14.26 -17.57 -5.84
N ARG A 158 13.21 -17.64 -5.02
CA ARG A 158 12.25 -18.76 -5.03
C ARG A 158 11.57 -18.98 -6.38
N PRO A 159 11.00 -17.94 -7.04
CA PRO A 159 10.49 -18.07 -8.42
C PRO A 159 11.52 -18.57 -9.43
N ILE A 160 12.79 -18.18 -9.30
CA ILE A 160 13.87 -18.64 -10.19
C ILE A 160 14.05 -20.17 -10.04
N LEU A 161 14.16 -20.66 -8.80
CA LEU A 161 14.31 -22.09 -8.52
C LEU A 161 13.11 -22.91 -9.00
N VAL A 162 11.89 -22.40 -8.81
CA VAL A 162 10.68 -23.04 -9.34
C VAL A 162 10.73 -23.13 -10.88
N GLY A 163 11.18 -22.08 -11.54
CA GLY A 163 11.36 -22.07 -13.00
C GLY A 163 12.37 -23.12 -13.48
N LEU A 164 13.46 -23.32 -12.75
CA LEU A 164 14.46 -24.35 -13.05
C LEU A 164 13.87 -25.77 -13.02
N VAL A 165 13.06 -26.09 -12.00
CA VAL A 165 12.36 -27.38 -11.91
C VAL A 165 11.36 -27.54 -13.05
N GLN A 166 10.54 -26.51 -13.29
CA GLN A 166 9.50 -26.55 -14.31
C GLN A 166 10.05 -26.68 -15.74
N SER A 167 11.23 -26.12 -16.00
CA SER A 167 11.93 -26.26 -17.27
C SER A 167 12.55 -27.65 -17.48
N GLY A 168 12.64 -28.47 -16.42
CA GLY A 168 13.30 -29.77 -16.43
C GLY A 168 14.83 -29.68 -16.44
N GLN A 169 15.41 -28.49 -16.21
CA GLN A 169 16.86 -28.32 -16.10
C GLN A 169 17.43 -29.04 -14.87
N TYR A 170 16.67 -29.04 -13.77
CA TYR A 170 17.03 -29.74 -12.53
C TYR A 170 15.80 -30.49 -11.98
N LEU A 171 16.05 -31.60 -11.30
CA LEU A 171 15.02 -32.29 -10.52
C LEU A 171 14.75 -31.53 -9.22
N GLU A 172 13.53 -31.61 -8.73
CA GLU A 172 13.15 -31.03 -7.44
C GLU A 172 14.04 -31.56 -6.30
N ASP A 173 14.34 -32.86 -6.31
CA ASP A 173 15.21 -33.48 -5.30
C ASP A 173 16.63 -32.90 -5.33
N GLN A 174 17.18 -32.59 -6.50
CA GLN A 174 18.51 -31.99 -6.63
C GLN A 174 18.55 -30.58 -6.04
N ILE A 175 17.52 -29.77 -6.33
CA ILE A 175 17.43 -28.43 -5.75
C ILE A 175 17.23 -28.51 -4.24
N ARG A 176 16.39 -29.42 -3.76
CA ARG A 176 16.13 -29.59 -2.33
C ARG A 176 17.37 -30.05 -1.56
N GLU A 177 18.15 -30.97 -2.12
CA GLU A 177 19.41 -31.43 -1.52
C GLU A 177 20.42 -30.29 -1.44
N ALA A 178 20.69 -29.60 -2.56
CA ALA A 178 21.60 -28.45 -2.59
C ALA A 178 21.14 -27.31 -1.66
N ALA A 179 19.85 -26.99 -1.65
CA ALA A 179 19.29 -25.97 -0.77
C ALA A 179 19.43 -26.36 0.71
N GLY A 180 19.24 -27.64 1.06
CA GLY A 180 19.47 -28.14 2.42
C GLY A 180 20.90 -27.93 2.87
N GLU A 181 21.88 -28.28 2.03
CA GLU A 181 23.29 -28.01 2.33
C GLU A 181 23.58 -26.51 2.46
N CYS A 182 22.96 -25.67 1.63
CA CYS A 182 23.13 -24.21 1.72
C CYS A 182 22.52 -23.59 2.98
N PHE A 183 21.38 -24.11 3.46
CA PHE A 183 20.84 -23.69 4.76
C PHE A 183 21.81 -24.02 5.89
N ASP A 184 22.41 -25.22 5.87
CA ASP A 184 23.39 -25.63 6.87
C ASP A 184 24.70 -24.82 6.78
N ASP A 185 25.23 -24.62 5.57
CA ASP A 185 26.51 -23.92 5.33
C ASP A 185 26.42 -22.41 5.67
N LEU A 186 25.26 -21.79 5.46
CA LEU A 186 24.99 -20.37 5.75
C LEU A 186 24.40 -20.13 7.15
N GLU A 187 24.22 -21.18 7.96
CA GLU A 187 23.58 -21.11 9.28
C GLU A 187 22.18 -20.45 9.25
N LEU A 188 21.42 -20.67 8.17
CA LEU A 188 20.08 -20.12 7.96
C LEU A 188 18.99 -21.11 8.39
N GLU A 189 17.93 -20.62 9.04
CA GLU A 189 16.77 -21.46 9.33
C GLU A 189 15.94 -21.71 8.07
N PRO A 190 15.61 -22.98 7.74
CA PRO A 190 14.78 -23.27 6.59
C PRO A 190 13.35 -22.73 6.80
N PRO A 191 12.69 -22.23 5.74
CA PRO A 191 11.34 -21.69 5.86
C PRO A 191 10.38 -22.78 6.34
N ARG A 192 9.53 -22.44 7.32
CA ARG A 192 8.51 -23.36 7.83
C ARG A 192 7.55 -23.72 6.69
N GLN A 193 7.34 -25.01 6.46
CA GLN A 193 6.35 -25.46 5.49
C GLN A 193 4.96 -25.06 5.99
N GLY A 194 4.31 -24.16 5.25
CA GLY A 194 2.91 -23.77 5.43
C GLY A 194 1.96 -24.71 4.72
#